data_AF-A0A453LXF0-F1
#
_entry.id   AF-A0A453LXF0-F1
#
_cell.length_a   1.000
_cell.length_b   1.000
_cell.length_c   1.000
_cell.angle_alpha   90.00
_cell.angle_beta   90.00
_cell.angle_gamma   90.00
#
_symmetry.space_group_name_H-M   'P 1'
#
loop_
_entity.id
_entity.type
_entity.pdbx_description
1 polymer ?
#
loop_
_entity_poly.entity_id
_entity_poly.type
_entity_poly.pdbx_seq_one_letter_code
_entity_poly.pdbx_strand_id
1 'polypeptide(L)' 'MATVIGLCLRLKLMQNFPPHFKIDIKVAPGSLANEESVNKQLNDKERVAAALENPNLRQLVDDCLCSDHPSSY' A
#
# COMPACT_ATOMS: atom_id res chain seq x y z
N MET A 1 8.20 -8.42 -2.54
CA MET A 1 7.42 -7.72 -3.59
C MET A 1 5.97 -7.46 -3.19
N ALA A 2 5.23 -8.45 -2.66
CA ALA A 2 3.83 -8.26 -2.23
C ALA A 2 3.62 -7.07 -1.26
N THR A 3 4.58 -6.80 -0.37
CA THR A 3 4.53 -5.68 0.58
C THR A 3 4.49 -4.31 -0.10
N VAL A 4 5.25 -4.12 -1.18
CA VAL A 4 5.29 -2.84 -1.91
C VAL A 4 3.96 -2.61 -2.63
N ILE A 5 3.44 -3.63 -3.31
CA ILE A 5 2.13 -3.58 -3.97
C ILE A 5 1.02 -3.24 -2.96
N GLY A 6 1.03 -3.87 -1.78
CA GLY A 6 0.07 -3.59 -0.73
C GLY A 6 0.19 -2.18 -0.14
N LEU A 7 1.41 -1.63 -0.03
CA LEU A 7 1.64 -0.24 0.36
C LEU A 7 1.08 0.75 -0.68
N CYS A 8 1.32 0.50 -1.96
CA CYS A 8 0.76 1.31 -3.05
C CYS A 8 -0.78 1.32 -3.01
N LEU A 9 -1.42 0.14 -2.88
CA LEU A 9 -2.87 0.04 -2.74
C LEU A 9 -3.37 0.84 -1.53
N ARG A 10 -2.74 0.69 -0.37
CA ARG A 10 -3.17 1.36 0.85
C ARG A 10 -3.06 2.87 0.72
N LEU A 11 -1.96 3.37 0.14
CA LEU A 11 -1.80 4.81 -0.12
C LEU A 11 -2.86 5.35 -1.07
N LYS A 12 -3.09 4.68 -2.21
CA LYS A 12 -4.08 5.12 -3.20
C LYS A 12 -5.49 5.14 -2.60
N LEU A 13 -5.84 4.12 -1.82
CA LEU A 13 -7.11 4.06 -1.10
C LEU A 13 -7.20 5.15 -0.02
N MET A 14 -6.14 5.40 0.75
CA MET A 14 -6.14 6.47 1.76
C MET A 14 -6.23 7.88 1.16
N GLN A 15 -5.71 8.10 -0.05
CA GLN A 15 -5.80 9.39 -0.74
C GLN A 15 -7.18 9.62 -1.37
N ASN A 16 -7.82 8.57 -1.88
CA ASN A 16 -9.10 8.68 -2.58
C ASN A 16 -10.31 8.50 -1.66
N PHE A 17 -10.15 7.79 -0.53
CA PHE A 17 -11.22 7.58 0.44
C PHE A 17 -11.03 8.46 1.68
N PRO A 18 -12.10 9.05 2.21
CA PRO A 18 -12.04 9.82 3.44
C PRO A 18 -11.72 8.94 4.66
N PRO A 19 -11.09 9.51 5.72
CA PRO A 19 -10.46 8.76 6.82
C PRO A 19 -11.40 7.94 7.71
N HIS A 20 -12.72 8.06 7.50
CA HIS A 20 -13.73 7.27 8.20
C HIS A 20 -13.90 5.86 7.62
N PHE A 21 -13.34 5.57 6.44
CA PHE A 21 -13.37 4.22 5.88
C PHE A 21 -12.25 3.33 6.43
N LYS A 22 -12.61 2.12 6.84
CA LYS A 22 -11.65 1.09 7.22
C LYS A 22 -11.15 0.38 5.97
N ILE A 23 -9.87 0.54 5.66
CA ILE A 23 -9.19 -0.18 4.59
C ILE A 23 -8.59 -1.47 5.17
N ASP A 24 -9.09 -2.61 4.69
CA ASP A 24 -8.60 -3.95 5.04
C ASP A 24 -8.00 -4.58 3.77
N ILE A 25 -6.71 -4.89 3.80
CA ILE A 25 -6.00 -5.47 2.65
C ILE A 25 -5.60 -6.89 3.01
N LYS A 26 -5.98 -7.84 2.16
CA LYS A 26 -5.69 -9.26 2.31
C LYS A 26 -5.14 -9.82 1.01
N VAL A 27 -4.04 -10.57 1.12
CA VAL A 27 -3.52 -11.40 0.04
C VAL A 27 -4.48 -12.57 -0.19
N ALA A 28 -4.64 -12.98 -1.43
CA ALA A 28 -5.44 -14.13 -1.79
C ALA A 28 -4.88 -15.42 -1.11
N PRO A 29 -5.75 -16.26 -0.54
CA PRO A 29 -5.32 -17.45 0.21
C PRO A 29 -4.54 -18.41 -0.71
N GLY A 30 -3.42 -18.94 -0.21
CA GLY A 30 -2.57 -19.87 -0.97
C GLY A 30 -1.69 -19.20 -2.04
N SER A 31 -1.75 -17.88 -2.20
CA SER A 31 -0.92 -17.18 -3.19
C SER A 31 0.51 -16.88 -2.68
N LEU A 32 0.72 -16.80 -1.36
CA LEU A 32 2.01 -16.53 -0.71
C LEU A 32 2.20 -17.43 0.51
N ALA A 33 3.36 -18.06 0.67
CA ALA A 33 3.68 -18.89 1.84
C ALA A 33 3.68 -18.12 3.18
N ASN A 34 3.81 -16.79 3.14
CA ASN A 34 3.84 -15.89 4.30
C ASN A 34 2.65 -14.91 4.32
N GLU A 35 1.52 -15.33 3.76
CA GLU A 35 0.30 -14.52 3.66
C GLU A 35 -0.12 -13.87 4.98
N GLU A 36 -0.08 -14.61 6.10
CA GLU A 36 -0.50 -14.08 7.40
C GLU A 36 0.40 -12.94 7.87
N SER A 37 1.72 -13.10 7.68
CA SER A 37 2.69 -12.07 8.04
C SER A 37 2.51 -10.82 7.18
N VAL A 38 2.30 -10.99 5.87
CA VAL A 38 2.04 -9.88 4.94
C VAL A 38 0.72 -9.19 5.27
N ASN A 39 -0.34 -9.94 5.59
CA ASN A 39 -1.63 -9.37 5.97
C ASN A 39 -1.54 -8.58 7.28
N LYS A 40 -0.87 -9.11 8.31
CA LYS A 40 -0.62 -8.38 9.57
C LYS A 40 0.13 -7.08 9.30
N GLN A 41 1.18 -7.17 8.50
CA GLN A 41 1.96 -6.02 8.06
C GLN A 41 1.09 -4.97 7.32
N LEU A 42 0.31 -5.36 6.32
CA LEU A 42 -0.47 -4.39 5.54
C LEU A 42 -1.60 -3.74 6.36
N ASN A 43 -2.10 -4.42 7.39
CA ASN A 43 -3.17 -3.90 8.24
C ASN A 43 -2.68 -3.04 9.41
N ASP A 44 -1.42 -3.15 9.79
CA ASP A 44 -0.76 -2.32 10.81
C ASP A 44 -0.61 -0.86 10.35
N LYS A 45 -1.37 0.06 10.97
CA LYS A 45 -1.40 1.47 10.58
C LYS A 45 -0.09 2.19 10.89
N GLU A 46 0.52 1.91 12.03
CA GLU A 46 1.74 2.59 12.47
C GLU A 46 2.92 2.16 11.61
N ARG A 47 3.02 0.87 11.31
CA ARG A 47 4.07 0.34 10.44
C ARG A 47 3.91 0.81 9.00
N VAL A 48 2.67 0.92 8.49
CA VAL A 48 2.42 1.51 7.17
C VAL A 48 2.83 2.98 7.16
N ALA A 49 2.44 3.77 8.18
CA ALA A 49 2.84 5.17 8.27
C ALA A 49 4.38 5.32 8.28
N ALA A 50 5.08 4.57 9.12
CA ALA A 50 6.54 4.57 9.17
C ALA A 50 7.21 4.17 7.84
N ALA A 51 6.59 3.23 7.10
CA ALA A 51 7.06 2.85 5.77
C ALA A 51 6.89 3.99 4.76
N LEU A 52 5.86 4.83 4.88
CA LEU A 52 5.61 5.98 4.00
C LEU A 52 6.45 7.21 4.35
N GLU A 53 6.95 7.30 5.58
CA GLU A 53 7.91 8.31 6.01
C GLU A 53 9.34 7.99 5.53
N ASN A 54 9.61 6.73 5.15
CA ASN A 54 10.89 6.35 4.57
C ASN A 54 11.01 6.84 3.11
N PRO A 55 11.97 7.72 2.77
CA PRO A 55 12.05 8.33 1.45
C PRO A 55 12.24 7.30 0.32
N ASN A 56 13.00 6.22 0.57
CA ASN A 56 13.22 5.15 -0.40
C ASN A 56 11.92 4.42 -0.77
N LEU A 57 11.09 4.10 0.24
CA LEU A 57 9.82 3.41 0.03
C LEU A 57 8.78 4.36 -0.53
N ARG A 58 8.77 5.62 -0.07
CA ARG A 58 7.90 6.66 -0.59
C ARG A 58 8.12 6.87 -2.08
N GLN A 59 9.37 6.99 -2.53
CA GLN A 59 9.72 7.15 -3.93
C GLN A 59 9.22 5.95 -4.76
N LEU A 60 9.52 4.71 -4.32
CA LEU A 60 9.05 3.50 -5.00
C LEU A 60 7.52 3.41 -5.13
N VAL A 61 6.81 3.82 -4.08
CA VAL A 61 5.34 3.83 -4.12
C VAL A 61 4.85 4.95 -5.04
N ASP A 62 5.46 6.12 -4.99
CA ASP A 62 5.11 7.25 -5.86
C ASP A 62 5.32 6.90 -7.35
N ASP A 63 6.47 6.30 -7.71
CA ASP A 63 6.75 5.79 -9.05
C ASP A 63 5.71 4.75 -9.50
N CYS A 64 5.32 3.86 -8.59
CA CYS A 64 4.29 2.86 -8.86
C CYS A 64 2.90 3.47 -9.06
N LEU A 65 2.59 4.59 -8.40
CA LEU A 65 1.31 5.29 -8.50
C LEU A 65 1.26 6.29 -9.67
N CYS A 66 2.41 6.86 -10.04
CA CYS A 66 2.59 7.85 -11.11
C CYS A 66 2.52 7.21 -12.52
N SER A 67 2.61 5.87 -12.61
CA SER A 67 2.41 5.14 -13.86
C SER A 67 0.97 5.20 -14.40
N ASP A 68 0.00 5.63 -13.58
CA ASP A 68 -1.33 6.04 -14.07
C ASP A 68 -1.24 7.46 -14.67
N HIS A 69 -0.83 7.50 -15.95
CA HIS A 69 -1.04 8.56 -16.94
C HIS A 69 -1.08 10.02 -16.43
N PRO A 70 -0.15 10.90 -16.85
CA PRO A 70 -0.34 12.35 -16.73
C PRO A 70 -1.51 12.79 -17.63
N SER A 71 -2.75 12.62 -17.18
CA SER A 71 -3.90 13.26 -17.79
C SER A 71 -3.93 14.70 -17.31
N SER A 72 -3.09 15.53 -17.91
CA SER A 72 -3.25 16.99 -17.98
C SER A 72 -2.25 17.55 -18.98
N TYR A 73 -2.54 17.41 -20.28
CA TYR A 73 -2.61 18.51 -21.26
C TYR A 73 -3.36 18.02 -22.50
#